data_AF-A0A4S8K8F5-F1
#
_entry.id   AF-A0A4S8K8F5-F1
#
_cell.length_a   1.000
_cell.length_b   1.000
_cell.length_c   1.000
_cell.angle_alpha   90.00
_cell.angle_beta   90.00
_cell.angle_gamma   90.00
#
_symmetry.space_group_name_H-M   'P 1'
#
loop_
_entity.id
_entity.type
_entity.pdbx_description
1 polymer ?
#
loop_
_entity_poly.entity_id
_entity_poly.type
_entity_poly.pdbx_seq_one_letter_code
_entity_poly.pdbx_strand_id
1 'polypeptide(L)'
;MGEEEASGVASCLRDPGRWRGPTPVRFASCLDIDQRDELVERKLRRGDVSVIPAGSTFYIVNTHRGDRSQMICSIDTTQSMGPSLHQSFFIGGGMNPTSVLAGFDTNTLTAAFNVTAEELERMMQSQSGGAIVYMSGESSERPDLNDDSAWTKQKLVDYLLGKVDKKKAANGEPVGALHAYNLYDNEPSYRNSFGWTTAIDEDDFSPLRSTGVGVYVVNLTAGSMLAPHMNPMATEYGVVLRGSGTIQVVFPNGSNAMNAAVSEGDVFWIPQYFPFCQIASSGAPMEFFGFTTSSRRNHPQFLIGASSVLRSMRGRELAAAFRISEERLERLVKAQRESVILPIRHHQQPEEDEEEEEEEEEVLKLKRGVFA
;
A
#
# COMPACT_ATOMS: atom_id res chain seq x y z
N MET A 1 12.89 -2.69 28.54
CA MET A 1 13.04 -2.41 27.10
C MET A 1 12.68 -3.70 26.40
N GLY A 2 11.39 -3.89 26.12
CA GLY A 2 10.93 -4.93 25.21
C GLY A 2 10.46 -4.19 23.98
N GLU A 3 11.20 -4.30 22.89
CA GLU A 3 10.71 -3.90 21.58
C GLU A 3 9.66 -4.95 21.19
N GLU A 4 8.40 -4.53 21.17
CA GLU A 4 7.31 -5.33 20.58
C GLU A 4 7.45 -5.20 19.06
N GLU A 5 8.37 -5.98 18.48
CA GLU A 5 8.61 -6.02 17.04
C GLU A 5 7.52 -6.85 16.36
N ALA A 6 6.39 -6.23 16.09
CA ALA A 6 5.28 -6.88 15.39
C ALA A 6 5.40 -6.67 13.88
N SER A 7 6.10 -7.57 13.19
CA SER A 7 5.98 -7.72 11.74
C SER A 7 4.49 -7.90 11.40
N GLY A 8 3.97 -7.11 10.45
CA GLY A 8 2.55 -7.13 10.15
C GLY A 8 2.24 -6.82 8.70
N VAL A 9 1.18 -7.45 8.20
CA VAL A 9 0.72 -7.26 6.83
C VAL A 9 -0.25 -6.10 6.77
N ALA A 10 0.10 -5.01 6.09
CA ALA A 10 -0.86 -3.99 5.72
C ALA A 10 -1.56 -4.43 4.42
N SER A 11 -2.87 -4.67 4.48
CA SER A 11 -3.66 -5.10 3.32
C SER A 11 -4.69 -4.05 2.91
N CYS A 12 -4.84 -3.80 1.60
CA CYS A 12 -5.90 -2.94 1.05
C CYS A 12 -6.70 -3.67 -0.03
N LEU A 13 -8.03 -3.63 0.08
CA LEU A 13 -8.93 -4.23 -0.90
C LEU A 13 -9.12 -3.33 -2.13
N ARG A 14 -8.87 -3.89 -3.31
CA ARG A 14 -9.15 -3.32 -4.63
C ARG A 14 -10.45 -3.90 -5.18
N ASP A 15 -11.32 -3.02 -5.69
CA ASP A 15 -12.53 -3.39 -6.41
C ASP A 15 -12.39 -2.98 -7.90
N PRO A 16 -12.37 -3.94 -8.85
CA PRO A 16 -12.17 -3.66 -10.26
C PRO A 16 -13.44 -3.18 -11.02
N GLY A 17 -14.61 -3.00 -10.39
CA GLY A 17 -15.81 -2.63 -11.16
C GLY A 17 -16.86 -1.80 -10.41
N ARG A 18 -17.25 -0.66 -11.01
CA ARG A 18 -18.48 0.19 -10.95
C ARG A 18 -19.44 0.17 -9.74
N TRP A 19 -19.12 -0.46 -8.61
CA TRP A 19 -20.00 -0.63 -7.47
C TRP A 19 -19.60 0.33 -6.34
N ARG A 20 -20.60 0.88 -5.65
CA ARG A 20 -20.47 1.86 -4.54
C ARG A 20 -21.06 1.32 -3.25
N GLY A 21 -20.95 0.02 -3.00
CA GLY A 21 -21.34 -0.57 -1.73
C GLY A 21 -20.24 -1.47 -1.17
N PRO A 22 -20.42 -2.03 0.02
CA PRO A 22 -19.39 -2.80 0.71
C PRO A 22 -19.01 -4.05 -0.10
N THR A 23 -17.72 -4.22 -0.37
CA THR A 23 -17.17 -5.49 -0.83
C THR A 23 -17.45 -6.55 0.25
N PRO A 24 -17.96 -7.74 -0.06
CA PRO A 24 -18.38 -8.68 0.98
C PRO A 24 -17.26 -9.71 1.22
N VAL A 25 -16.10 -9.22 1.62
CA VAL A 25 -15.00 -10.08 2.06
C VAL A 25 -15.06 -10.21 3.56
N ARG A 26 -15.12 -11.44 4.07
CA ARG A 26 -14.95 -11.70 5.50
C ARG A 26 -13.50 -12.11 5.74
N PHE A 27 -12.84 -11.38 6.61
CA PHE A 27 -11.54 -11.73 7.15
C PHE A 27 -11.74 -12.18 8.59
N ALA A 28 -11.14 -13.31 8.94
CA ALA A 28 -11.22 -13.86 10.27
C ALA A 28 -9.81 -14.19 10.75
N SER A 29 -9.45 -13.75 11.94
CA SER A 29 -8.15 -14.06 12.56
C SER A 29 -8.33 -14.54 13.99
N CYS A 30 -7.47 -15.46 14.39
CA CYS A 30 -7.28 -15.90 15.76
C CYS A 30 -5.81 -15.60 16.13
N LEU A 31 -5.63 -14.89 17.24
CA LEU A 31 -4.33 -14.64 17.84
C LEU A 31 -4.40 -15.10 19.29
N ASP A 32 -3.55 -16.06 19.67
CA ASP A 32 -3.49 -16.56 21.05
C ASP A 32 -2.82 -15.50 21.92
N ILE A 33 -3.64 -14.85 22.75
CA ILE A 33 -3.17 -13.85 23.71
C ILE A 33 -3.72 -14.25 25.07
N ASP A 34 -2.81 -14.54 25.98
CA ASP A 34 -3.13 -14.92 27.36
C ASP A 34 -4.08 -16.13 27.48
N GLN A 35 -3.91 -17.16 26.63
CA GLN A 35 -4.70 -18.41 26.65
C GLN A 35 -6.21 -18.19 26.43
N ARG A 36 -6.58 -17.16 25.68
CA ARG A 36 -7.96 -16.91 25.24
C ARG A 36 -8.01 -16.89 23.71
N ASP A 37 -8.53 -17.97 23.15
CA ASP A 37 -8.82 -18.06 21.72
C ASP A 37 -10.10 -17.27 21.39
N GLU A 38 -9.95 -16.03 20.94
CA GLU A 38 -11.06 -15.28 20.37
C GLU A 38 -10.92 -15.18 18.85
N LEU A 39 -11.82 -15.85 18.12
CA LEU A 39 -11.97 -15.68 16.68
C LEU A 39 -12.61 -14.31 16.41
N VAL A 40 -11.84 -13.40 15.83
CA VAL A 40 -12.34 -12.09 15.43
C VAL A 40 -12.67 -12.13 13.94
N GLU A 41 -13.95 -11.92 13.59
CA GLU A 41 -14.41 -11.78 12.21
C GLU A 41 -14.71 -10.32 11.86
N ARG A 42 -14.35 -9.90 10.65
CA ARG A 42 -14.66 -8.59 10.10
C ARG A 42 -15.06 -8.65 8.63
N LYS A 43 -16.08 -7.87 8.27
CA LYS A 43 -16.41 -7.57 6.87
C LYS A 43 -15.51 -6.44 6.41
N LEU A 44 -14.70 -6.70 5.38
CA LEU A 44 -13.78 -5.75 4.77
C LEU A 44 -14.36 -5.21 3.47
N ARG A 45 -14.25 -3.90 3.26
CA ARG A 45 -14.64 -3.20 2.03
C ARG A 45 -13.45 -2.54 1.34
N ARG A 46 -13.64 -2.12 0.09
CA ARG A 46 -12.64 -1.34 -0.67
C ARG A 46 -12.06 -0.22 0.18
N GLY A 47 -10.73 -0.14 0.22
CA GLY A 47 -9.97 0.87 0.95
C GLY A 47 -9.75 0.61 2.43
N ASP A 48 -10.30 -0.48 2.99
CA ASP A 48 -9.94 -0.89 4.34
C ASP A 48 -8.48 -1.31 4.38
N VAL A 49 -7.74 -0.70 5.31
CA VAL A 49 -6.36 -1.02 5.70
C VAL A 49 -6.43 -1.76 7.02
N SER A 50 -5.95 -3.00 7.03
CA SER A 50 -5.85 -3.81 8.26
C SER A 50 -4.41 -4.28 8.46
N VAL A 51 -3.99 -4.39 9.71
CA VAL A 51 -2.70 -4.99 10.11
C VAL A 51 -2.95 -6.41 10.61
N ILE A 52 -2.24 -7.38 10.03
CA ILE A 52 -2.25 -8.78 10.49
C ILE A 52 -0.92 -9.06 11.18
N PRO A 53 -0.87 -9.24 12.51
CA PRO A 53 0.36 -9.57 13.22
C PRO A 53 0.97 -10.88 12.74
N ALA A 54 2.29 -10.98 12.72
CA ALA A 54 2.98 -12.22 12.41
C ALA A 54 2.59 -13.35 13.37
N GLY A 55 2.51 -14.57 12.84
CA GLY A 55 2.03 -15.74 13.56
C GLY A 55 0.51 -15.83 13.69
N SER A 56 -0.26 -14.80 13.29
CA SER A 56 -1.73 -14.87 13.31
C SER A 56 -2.24 -15.99 12.40
N THR A 57 -3.14 -16.81 12.93
CA THR A 57 -3.90 -17.76 12.11
C THR A 57 -5.10 -17.04 11.54
N PHE A 58 -5.27 -17.04 10.22
CA PHE A 58 -6.40 -16.37 9.58
C PHE A 58 -6.94 -17.14 8.37
N TYR A 59 -8.17 -16.80 8.00
CA TYR A 59 -8.77 -17.20 6.73
C TYR A 59 -9.56 -16.05 6.10
N ILE A 60 -9.73 -16.11 4.78
CA ILE A 60 -10.41 -15.08 4.01
C ILE A 60 -11.52 -15.73 3.20
N VAL A 61 -12.72 -15.18 3.30
CA VAL A 61 -13.89 -15.65 2.56
C VAL A 61 -14.40 -14.54 1.67
N ASN A 62 -14.36 -14.77 0.37
CA ASN A 62 -15.15 -13.97 -0.56
C ASN A 62 -16.58 -14.49 -0.56
N THR A 63 -17.52 -13.70 -0.02
CA THR A 63 -18.93 -14.12 0.09
C THR A 63 -19.80 -13.67 -1.09
N HIS A 64 -19.27 -12.90 -2.04
CA HIS A 64 -20.05 -12.50 -3.22
C HIS A 64 -20.02 -13.55 -4.33
N ARG A 65 -21.18 -13.82 -4.91
CA ARG A 65 -21.27 -14.59 -6.16
C ARG A 65 -21.04 -13.67 -7.34
N GLY A 66 -19.94 -13.87 -8.07
CA GLY A 66 -19.67 -13.21 -9.35
C GLY A 66 -18.54 -12.18 -9.34
N ASP A 67 -18.13 -11.71 -8.15
CA ASP A 67 -17.07 -10.70 -8.04
C ASP A 67 -15.75 -11.30 -7.55
N ARG A 68 -14.65 -10.82 -8.12
CA ARG A 68 -13.29 -11.15 -7.67
C ARG A 68 -12.86 -10.12 -6.63
N SER A 69 -12.37 -10.61 -5.48
CA SER A 69 -11.71 -9.79 -4.49
C SER A 69 -10.21 -9.69 -4.80
N GLN A 70 -9.62 -8.51 -4.66
CA GLN A 70 -8.18 -8.29 -4.77
C GLN A 70 -7.66 -7.64 -3.49
N MET A 71 -6.62 -8.21 -2.89
CA MET A 71 -5.92 -7.64 -1.74
C MET A 71 -4.48 -7.33 -2.13
N ILE A 72 -4.02 -6.14 -1.79
CA ILE A 72 -2.62 -5.72 -1.95
C ILE A 72 -1.98 -5.73 -0.57
N CYS A 73 -0.93 -6.51 -0.39
CA CYS A 73 -0.28 -6.75 0.88
C CYS A 73 1.17 -6.27 0.85
N SER A 74 1.58 -5.53 1.88
CA SER A 74 3.00 -5.37 2.23
C SER A 74 3.37 -6.36 3.32
N ILE A 75 4.48 -7.08 3.15
CA ILE A 75 4.94 -8.11 4.09
C ILE A 75 6.35 -7.74 4.53
N ASP A 76 6.55 -7.55 5.83
CA ASP A 76 7.87 -7.44 6.43
C ASP A 76 8.48 -8.83 6.61
N THR A 77 9.69 -9.01 6.06
CA THR A 77 10.43 -10.27 6.01
C THR A 77 11.71 -10.24 6.83
N THR A 78 11.95 -9.18 7.60
CA THR A 78 13.19 -8.96 8.34
C THR A 78 13.47 -10.05 9.37
N GLN A 79 12.43 -10.70 9.90
CA GLN A 79 12.53 -11.81 10.87
C GLN A 79 12.51 -13.21 10.22
N SER A 80 12.48 -13.32 8.89
CA SER A 80 12.45 -14.60 8.19
C SER A 80 13.80 -15.34 8.29
N MET A 81 13.79 -16.60 8.73
CA MET A 81 14.99 -17.46 8.70
C MET A 81 15.19 -18.07 7.31
N GLY A 82 16.13 -17.53 6.54
CA GLY A 82 16.59 -18.10 5.26
C GLY A 82 16.39 -17.18 4.05
N PRO A 83 16.72 -17.66 2.83
CA PRO A 83 16.59 -16.87 1.60
C PRO A 83 15.13 -16.67 1.16
N SER A 84 14.17 -17.37 1.78
CA SER A 84 12.74 -17.21 1.50
C SER A 84 12.20 -15.97 2.20
N LEU A 85 11.63 -15.05 1.40
CA LEU A 85 11.04 -13.80 1.87
C LEU A 85 9.88 -14.04 2.86
N HIS A 86 9.02 -15.03 2.65
CA HIS A 86 7.90 -15.34 3.56
C HIS A 86 7.47 -16.80 3.39
N GLN A 87 7.04 -17.46 4.48
CA GLN A 87 6.57 -18.84 4.47
C GLN A 87 5.18 -18.96 5.07
N SER A 88 4.22 -19.47 4.29
CA SER A 88 2.88 -19.78 4.80
C SER A 88 2.85 -21.16 5.46
N PHE A 89 2.25 -21.23 6.64
CA PHE A 89 1.99 -22.48 7.37
C PHE A 89 0.49 -22.80 7.30
N PHE A 90 0.11 -23.81 6.54
CA PHE A 90 -1.29 -24.18 6.36
C PHE A 90 -1.76 -25.10 7.50
N ILE A 91 -2.67 -24.62 8.35
CA ILE A 91 -3.33 -25.46 9.36
C ILE A 91 -4.39 -26.32 8.68
N GLY A 92 -5.36 -25.66 8.03
CA GLY A 92 -6.32 -26.32 7.14
C GLY A 92 -5.67 -26.68 5.81
N GLY A 93 -5.90 -27.91 5.34
CA GLY A 93 -5.27 -28.43 4.13
C GLY A 93 -5.45 -29.94 4.02
N GLY A 94 -4.60 -30.55 3.20
CA GLY A 94 -4.59 -32.00 3.02
C GLY A 94 -3.35 -32.42 2.26
N MET A 95 -3.52 -32.94 1.05
CA MET A 95 -2.42 -33.19 0.11
C MET A 95 -1.94 -31.92 -0.57
N ASN A 96 -2.84 -30.96 -0.81
CA ASN A 96 -2.50 -29.68 -1.43
C ASN A 96 -3.47 -28.56 -1.01
N PRO A 97 -3.02 -27.55 -0.24
CA PRO A 97 -1.69 -27.45 0.35
C PRO A 97 -1.48 -28.52 1.43
N THR A 98 -0.23 -28.93 1.62
CA THR A 98 0.14 -29.83 2.73
C THR A 98 -0.12 -29.12 4.05
N SER A 99 -0.96 -29.70 4.90
CA SER A 99 -1.17 -29.18 6.26
C SER A 99 0.08 -29.39 7.11
N VAL A 100 0.39 -28.45 8.00
CA VAL A 100 1.48 -28.59 9.00
C VAL A 100 1.32 -29.83 9.88
N LEU A 101 0.08 -30.31 10.04
CA LEU A 101 -0.21 -31.54 10.77
C LEU A 101 0.48 -32.73 10.12
N ALA A 102 0.65 -32.76 8.80
CA ALA A 102 1.31 -33.87 8.10
C ALA A 102 2.79 -34.06 8.48
N GLY A 103 3.41 -33.07 9.13
CA GLY A 103 4.79 -33.16 9.61
C GLY A 103 4.96 -33.90 10.94
N PHE A 104 3.87 -34.16 11.68
CA PHE A 104 3.92 -34.87 12.95
C PHE A 104 3.72 -36.38 12.77
N ASP A 105 4.32 -37.18 13.66
CA ASP A 105 4.15 -38.63 13.65
C ASP A 105 2.69 -39.04 13.79
N THR A 106 2.25 -40.02 13.00
CA THR A 106 0.86 -40.50 13.01
C THR A 106 0.39 -40.92 14.40
N ASN A 107 1.22 -41.64 15.15
CA ASN A 107 0.89 -42.07 16.52
C ASN A 107 0.71 -40.89 17.49
N THR A 108 1.48 -39.82 17.29
CA THR A 108 1.36 -38.59 18.08
C THR A 108 0.04 -37.89 17.78
N LEU A 109 -0.32 -37.76 16.50
CA LEU A 109 -1.58 -37.13 16.10
C LEU A 109 -2.80 -37.96 16.48
N THR A 110 -2.81 -39.28 16.28
CA THR A 110 -3.94 -40.12 16.67
C THR A 110 -4.17 -40.08 18.17
N ALA A 111 -3.10 -40.06 18.97
CA ALA A 111 -3.19 -39.86 20.41
C ALA A 111 -3.71 -38.46 20.79
N ALA A 112 -3.20 -37.41 20.13
CA ALA A 112 -3.58 -36.02 20.43
C ALA A 112 -5.03 -35.70 20.03
N PHE A 113 -5.46 -36.14 18.84
CA PHE A 113 -6.84 -36.00 18.36
C PHE A 113 -7.80 -36.99 19.01
N ASN A 114 -7.28 -38.07 19.63
CA ASN A 114 -8.07 -39.20 20.15
C ASN A 114 -8.97 -39.82 19.07
N VAL A 115 -8.38 -40.15 17.91
CA VAL A 115 -9.04 -40.74 16.74
C VAL A 115 -8.26 -41.92 16.19
N THR A 116 -8.88 -42.70 15.32
CA THR A 116 -8.20 -43.81 14.62
C THR A 116 -7.25 -43.29 13.53
N ALA A 117 -6.25 -44.12 13.16
CA ALA A 117 -5.34 -43.78 12.07
C ALA A 117 -6.08 -43.62 10.74
N GLU A 118 -7.09 -44.46 10.49
CA GLU A 118 -7.90 -44.41 9.26
C GLU A 118 -8.78 -43.15 9.18
N GLU A 119 -9.28 -42.64 10.31
CA GLU A 119 -9.99 -41.35 10.37
C GLU A 119 -9.08 -40.18 10.07
N LEU A 120 -7.90 -40.16 10.70
CA LEU A 120 -6.90 -39.12 10.49
C LEU A 120 -6.42 -39.09 9.03
N GLU A 121 -6.10 -40.26 8.46
CA GLU A 121 -5.65 -40.38 7.07
C GLU A 121 -6.70 -39.86 6.08
N ARG A 122 -7.97 -40.22 6.27
CA ARG A 122 -9.07 -39.70 5.43
C ARG A 122 -9.20 -38.18 5.51
N MET A 123 -9.06 -37.60 6.70
CA MET A 123 -9.08 -36.14 6.86
C MET A 123 -7.92 -35.49 6.10
N MET A 124 -6.71 -36.00 6.28
CA MET A 124 -5.49 -35.45 5.67
C MET A 124 -5.44 -35.65 4.15
N GLN A 125 -6.15 -36.62 3.58
CA GLN A 125 -6.23 -36.85 2.14
C GLN A 125 -7.42 -36.15 1.47
N SER A 126 -8.36 -35.60 2.24
CA SER A 126 -9.64 -35.07 1.72
C SER A 126 -9.50 -33.81 0.84
N GLN A 127 -8.43 -33.04 1.00
CA GLN A 127 -8.23 -31.77 0.30
C GLN A 127 -7.00 -31.79 -0.61
N SER A 128 -7.19 -31.48 -1.89
CA SER A 128 -6.13 -31.42 -2.92
C SER A 128 -6.28 -30.25 -3.91
N GLY A 129 -7.29 -29.39 -3.74
CA GLY A 129 -7.66 -28.30 -4.63
C GLY A 129 -6.84 -27.01 -4.48
N GLY A 130 -5.83 -26.99 -3.60
CA GLY A 130 -4.99 -25.82 -3.35
C GLY A 130 -5.51 -24.91 -2.24
N ALA A 131 -4.80 -23.80 -2.00
CA ALA A 131 -5.03 -22.93 -0.84
C ALA A 131 -6.31 -22.07 -0.93
N ILE A 132 -6.86 -21.91 -2.13
CA ILE A 132 -8.11 -21.17 -2.37
C ILE A 132 -9.12 -22.17 -2.91
N VAL A 133 -10.18 -22.41 -2.15
CA VAL A 133 -11.20 -23.43 -2.45
C VAL A 133 -12.59 -22.82 -2.56
N TYR A 134 -13.44 -23.44 -3.37
CA TYR A 134 -14.86 -23.09 -3.43
C TYR A 134 -15.61 -23.67 -2.23
N MET A 135 -16.42 -22.84 -1.57
CA MET A 135 -17.31 -23.29 -0.50
C MET A 135 -18.64 -23.76 -1.07
N SER A 136 -19.05 -25.00 -0.81
CA SER A 136 -20.35 -25.55 -1.18
C SER A 136 -21.39 -25.31 -0.07
N GLY A 137 -22.49 -24.61 -0.38
CA GLY A 137 -23.60 -24.36 0.55
C GLY A 137 -24.42 -23.10 0.23
N GLU A 138 -25.73 -23.11 0.51
CA GLU A 138 -26.61 -21.92 0.47
C GLU A 138 -26.56 -21.17 1.81
N SER A 139 -26.58 -19.83 1.75
CA SER A 139 -26.56 -18.83 2.85
C SER A 139 -25.24 -18.71 3.65
N SER A 140 -24.46 -17.67 3.32
CA SER A 140 -23.25 -17.23 4.02
C SER A 140 -23.52 -16.46 5.32
N GLU A 141 -24.68 -16.64 5.94
CA GLU A 141 -25.02 -16.01 7.22
C GLU A 141 -24.73 -17.03 8.33
N ARG A 142 -23.52 -16.98 8.90
CA ARG A 142 -23.38 -17.42 10.29
C ARG A 142 -24.31 -16.52 11.12
N PRO A 143 -25.09 -17.04 12.08
CA PRO A 143 -25.83 -16.17 12.98
C PRO A 143 -24.82 -15.20 13.62
N ASP A 144 -25.07 -13.90 13.50
CA ASP A 144 -24.26 -12.86 14.11
C ASP A 144 -24.09 -13.21 15.59
N LEU A 145 -22.88 -13.58 16.01
CA LEU A 145 -22.51 -13.75 17.43
C LEU A 145 -22.41 -12.38 18.14
N ASN A 146 -23.21 -11.40 17.71
CA ASN A 146 -23.09 -9.99 18.05
C ASN A 146 -24.38 -9.42 18.69
N ASP A 147 -25.13 -10.27 19.37
CA ASP A 147 -26.17 -9.81 20.31
C ASP A 147 -25.82 -10.28 21.73
N ASP A 148 -24.95 -9.52 22.41
CA ASP A 148 -25.16 -9.17 23.81
C ASP A 148 -24.26 -8.00 24.25
N SER A 149 -24.78 -6.81 23.97
CA SER A 149 -24.28 -5.51 24.39
C SER A 149 -24.74 -5.22 25.83
N ALA A 150 -23.86 -5.37 26.81
CA ALA A 150 -23.94 -4.62 28.07
C ALA A 150 -22.56 -4.37 28.69
N TRP A 151 -21.66 -5.36 28.64
CA TRP A 151 -20.41 -5.32 29.39
C TRP A 151 -19.26 -4.58 28.67
N THR A 152 -19.27 -4.57 27.33
CA THR A 152 -18.21 -3.94 26.50
C THR A 152 -18.34 -2.42 26.41
N LYS A 153 -19.58 -1.91 26.33
CA LYS A 153 -19.84 -0.46 26.25
C LYS A 153 -19.55 0.24 27.58
N GLN A 154 -19.85 -0.41 28.71
CA GLN A 154 -19.65 0.18 30.03
C GLN A 154 -18.16 0.32 30.37
N LYS A 155 -17.32 -0.66 30.00
CA LYS A 155 -15.86 -0.55 30.10
C LYS A 155 -15.24 0.48 29.16
N LEU A 156 -15.76 0.61 27.93
CA LEU A 156 -15.28 1.63 26.98
C LEU A 156 -15.62 3.04 27.47
N VAL A 157 -16.81 3.23 28.04
CA VAL A 157 -17.25 4.50 28.64
C VAL A 157 -16.46 4.82 29.92
N ASP A 158 -16.18 3.83 30.77
CA ASP A 158 -15.37 4.03 31.98
C ASP A 158 -13.89 4.33 31.66
N TYR A 159 -13.37 3.84 30.54
CA TYR A 159 -12.03 4.14 30.01
C TYR A 159 -11.96 5.53 29.38
N LEU A 160 -12.96 5.93 28.57
CA LEU A 160 -13.03 7.26 27.94
C LEU A 160 -13.40 8.40 28.92
N LEU A 161 -14.11 8.11 30.02
CA LEU A 161 -14.50 9.10 31.04
C LEU A 161 -13.53 9.22 32.23
N GLY A 162 -12.39 8.52 32.20
CA GLY A 162 -11.30 8.75 33.15
C GLY A 162 -11.63 8.45 34.63
N LYS A 163 -12.55 7.51 34.90
CA LYS A 163 -13.01 7.18 36.26
C LYS A 163 -12.26 6.01 36.95
N VAL A 164 -11.14 5.56 36.39
CA VAL A 164 -10.27 4.55 37.02
C VAL A 164 -8.92 5.16 37.40
N ASP A 165 -8.46 4.86 38.62
CA ASP A 165 -7.29 5.45 39.27
C ASP A 165 -6.03 5.48 38.40
N LYS A 166 -5.47 6.70 38.25
CA LYS A 166 -4.31 7.08 37.42
C LYS A 166 -2.94 6.51 37.86
N LYS A 167 -2.85 5.28 38.36
CA LYS A 167 -1.57 4.72 38.86
C LYS A 167 -1.14 3.36 38.31
N LYS A 168 -1.78 2.83 37.27
CA LYS A 168 -1.30 1.63 36.55
C LYS A 168 -1.52 1.71 35.03
N ALA A 169 -1.20 2.85 34.41
CA ALA A 169 -1.20 3.00 32.95
C ALA A 169 0.23 2.96 32.40
N ALA A 170 0.97 1.89 32.75
CA ALA A 170 2.19 1.50 32.06
C ALA A 170 2.01 0.02 31.72
N ASN A 171 1.99 -0.28 30.43
CA ASN A 171 1.83 -1.60 29.79
C ASN A 171 0.39 -2.05 29.51
N GLY A 172 0.11 -2.25 28.22
CA GLY A 172 -0.92 -3.17 27.70
C GLY A 172 -2.24 -2.52 27.28
N GLU A 173 -2.34 -2.06 26.03
CA GLU A 173 -3.63 -2.04 25.34
C GLU A 173 -4.08 -3.49 25.09
N PRO A 174 -5.38 -3.83 25.25
CA PRO A 174 -5.85 -5.16 24.96
C PRO A 174 -5.89 -5.38 23.45
N VAL A 175 -4.99 -6.24 23.00
CA VAL A 175 -4.98 -6.83 21.66
C VAL A 175 -6.22 -7.72 21.53
N GLY A 176 -7.24 -7.25 20.80
CA GLY A 176 -8.50 -8.00 20.67
C GLY A 176 -9.50 -7.46 19.66
N ALA A 177 -9.29 -6.28 19.08
CA ALA A 177 -10.10 -5.80 17.97
C ALA A 177 -9.22 -5.65 16.73
N LEU A 178 -9.53 -6.39 15.68
CA LEU A 178 -8.94 -6.19 14.36
C LEU A 178 -9.40 -4.83 13.82
N HIS A 179 -8.69 -3.77 14.20
CA HIS A 179 -8.96 -2.42 13.75
C HIS A 179 -8.61 -2.31 12.26
N ALA A 180 -9.46 -1.64 11.50
CA ALA A 180 -9.22 -1.35 10.10
C ALA A 180 -9.60 0.10 9.85
N TYR A 181 -8.75 0.77 9.09
CA TYR A 181 -8.89 2.16 8.71
C TYR A 181 -9.31 2.23 7.25
N ASN A 182 -10.38 2.93 6.91
CA ASN A 182 -10.76 3.07 5.50
C ASN A 182 -10.18 4.36 4.90
N LEU A 183 -9.41 4.24 3.83
CA LEU A 183 -8.74 5.35 3.14
C LEU A 183 -9.70 6.37 2.50
N TYR A 184 -10.98 6.02 2.32
CA TYR A 184 -11.98 6.84 1.65
C TYR A 184 -13.05 7.41 2.59
N ASP A 185 -13.01 7.10 3.89
CA ASP A 185 -13.99 7.61 4.86
C ASP A 185 -13.72 9.07 5.27
N ASN A 186 -12.45 9.48 5.25
CA ASN A 186 -12.02 10.82 5.66
C ASN A 186 -11.71 11.72 4.45
N GLU A 187 -11.63 13.02 4.70
CA GLU A 187 -11.13 13.95 3.69
C GLU A 187 -9.68 13.60 3.30
N PRO A 188 -9.31 13.70 2.01
CA PRO A 188 -7.94 13.46 1.61
C PRO A 188 -6.97 14.44 2.24
N SER A 189 -5.75 13.98 2.49
CA SER A 189 -4.63 14.80 2.98
C SER A 189 -4.36 16.00 2.08
N TYR A 190 -4.64 15.89 0.77
CA TYR A 190 -4.61 17.00 -0.18
C TYR A 190 -5.59 16.79 -1.33
N ARG A 191 -6.21 17.87 -1.83
CA ARG A 191 -7.09 17.87 -3.00
C ARG A 191 -7.03 19.21 -3.75
N ASN A 192 -7.04 19.14 -5.08
CA ASN A 192 -7.33 20.28 -5.95
C ASN A 192 -8.12 19.82 -7.19
N SER A 193 -8.25 20.66 -8.23
CA SER A 193 -8.96 20.31 -9.47
C SER A 193 -8.28 19.23 -10.31
N PHE A 194 -7.03 18.88 -10.00
CA PHE A 194 -6.20 17.96 -10.78
C PHE A 194 -6.09 16.57 -10.14
N GLY A 195 -6.55 16.40 -8.90
CA GLY A 195 -6.52 15.12 -8.21
C GLY A 195 -6.64 15.24 -6.71
N TRP A 196 -6.34 14.14 -6.02
CA TRP A 196 -6.28 14.07 -4.57
C TRP A 196 -5.30 12.99 -4.11
N THR A 197 -4.82 13.12 -2.88
CA THR A 197 -3.97 12.12 -2.21
C THR A 197 -4.39 11.98 -0.75
N THR A 198 -4.43 10.74 -0.27
CA THR A 198 -4.54 10.39 1.14
C THR A 198 -3.32 9.60 1.53
N ALA A 199 -2.63 10.03 2.57
CA ALA A 199 -1.54 9.28 3.21
C ALA A 199 -1.86 9.18 4.70
N ILE A 200 -1.74 7.98 5.25
CA ILE A 200 -1.97 7.68 6.66
C ILE A 200 -0.69 7.13 7.30
N ASP A 201 -0.46 7.53 8.53
CA ASP A 201 0.71 7.17 9.32
C ASP A 201 0.31 6.60 10.70
N GLU A 202 1.27 6.36 11.59
CA GLU A 202 1.04 5.81 12.92
C GLU A 202 0.20 6.71 13.85
N ASP A 203 0.08 8.01 13.53
CA ASP A 203 -0.79 8.92 14.28
C ASP A 203 -2.24 8.80 13.81
N ASP A 204 -2.48 8.48 12.54
CA ASP A 204 -3.81 8.26 11.97
C ASP A 204 -4.36 6.86 12.28
N PHE A 205 -3.49 5.84 12.23
CA PHE A 205 -3.83 4.45 12.47
C PHE A 205 -2.72 3.75 13.26
N SER A 206 -2.84 3.74 14.59
CA SER A 206 -1.80 3.25 15.51
C SER A 206 -1.25 1.85 15.23
N PRO A 207 -2.01 0.87 14.68
CA PRO A 207 -1.44 -0.42 14.29
C PRO A 207 -0.32 -0.34 13.25
N LEU A 208 -0.25 0.73 12.44
CA LEU A 208 0.87 0.94 11.50
C LEU A 208 2.21 1.15 12.20
N ARG A 209 2.21 1.60 13.47
CA ARG A 209 3.43 1.71 14.28
C ARG A 209 4.16 0.38 14.37
N SER A 210 3.39 -0.70 14.52
CA SER A 210 3.93 -2.03 14.74
C SER A 210 4.63 -2.55 13.47
N THR A 211 4.08 -2.22 12.29
CA THR A 211 4.61 -2.66 10.99
C THR A 211 5.75 -1.79 10.48
N GLY A 212 5.93 -0.59 11.03
CA GLY A 212 6.90 0.38 10.51
C GLY A 212 6.57 0.89 9.12
N VAL A 213 5.33 0.70 8.64
CA VAL A 213 4.89 1.03 7.28
C VAL A 213 3.80 2.09 7.29
N GLY A 214 3.89 3.05 6.38
CA GLY A 214 2.82 4.01 6.08
C GLY A 214 2.04 3.59 4.85
N VAL A 215 0.84 4.14 4.65
CA VAL A 215 -0.04 3.75 3.54
C VAL A 215 -0.53 4.98 2.81
N TYR A 216 -0.60 4.92 1.48
CA TYR A 216 -1.09 6.03 0.68
C TYR A 216 -1.89 5.59 -0.54
N VAL A 217 -2.76 6.49 -1.00
CA VAL A 217 -3.51 6.37 -2.25
C VAL A 217 -3.54 7.74 -2.94
N VAL A 218 -3.31 7.73 -4.24
CA VAL A 218 -3.28 8.94 -5.07
C VAL A 218 -4.20 8.74 -6.27
N ASN A 219 -4.94 9.79 -6.60
CA ASN A 219 -5.76 9.87 -7.79
C ASN A 219 -5.37 11.13 -8.58
N LEU A 220 -4.92 10.92 -9.80
CA LEU A 220 -4.55 11.96 -10.76
C LEU A 220 -5.58 11.98 -11.89
N THR A 221 -6.10 13.17 -12.18
CA THR A 221 -6.92 13.39 -13.39
C THR A 221 -6.06 13.29 -14.65
N ALA A 222 -6.70 13.07 -15.81
CA ALA A 222 -5.98 12.97 -17.08
C ALA A 222 -5.13 14.23 -17.34
N GLY A 223 -3.88 14.05 -17.75
CA GLY A 223 -2.94 15.15 -18.01
C GLY A 223 -2.53 15.93 -16.76
N SER A 224 -2.57 15.31 -15.59
CA SER A 224 -2.02 15.89 -14.35
C SER A 224 -0.83 15.10 -13.84
N MET A 225 -0.08 15.69 -12.91
CA MET A 225 1.04 15.02 -12.26
C MET A 225 1.04 15.28 -10.76
N LEU A 226 1.47 14.30 -9.97
CA LEU A 226 2.02 14.58 -8.65
C LEU A 226 3.39 15.25 -8.88
N ALA A 227 3.55 16.47 -8.40
CA ALA A 227 4.68 17.33 -8.69
C ALA A 227 6.02 16.65 -8.37
N PRO A 228 7.12 17.00 -9.06
CA PRO A 228 8.45 16.53 -8.69
C PRO A 228 8.72 16.73 -7.19
N HIS A 229 9.01 15.64 -6.50
CA HIS A 229 9.22 15.62 -5.05
C HIS A 229 10.22 14.54 -4.65
N MET A 230 10.61 14.55 -3.38
CA MET A 230 11.39 13.48 -2.76
C MET A 230 10.81 13.13 -1.38
N ASN A 231 10.97 11.88 -0.98
CA ASN A 231 10.55 11.37 0.32
C ASN A 231 11.76 11.35 1.27
N PRO A 232 11.77 12.17 2.34
CA PRO A 232 12.91 12.28 3.23
C PRO A 232 12.95 11.19 4.32
N MET A 233 11.85 10.49 4.60
CA MET A 233 11.76 9.52 5.70
C MET A 233 11.54 8.08 5.24
N ALA A 234 11.23 7.85 3.96
CA ALA A 234 10.84 6.52 3.51
C ALA A 234 11.15 6.27 2.03
N THR A 235 11.36 4.99 1.72
CA THR A 235 11.18 4.44 0.39
C THR A 235 9.68 4.26 0.13
N GLU A 236 9.25 4.57 -1.09
CA GLU A 236 7.85 4.46 -1.52
C GLU A 236 7.71 3.34 -2.55
N TYR A 237 6.70 2.49 -2.41
CA TYR A 237 6.38 1.49 -3.40
C TYR A 237 4.88 1.30 -3.52
N GLY A 238 4.40 1.12 -4.74
CA GLY A 238 2.98 1.10 -5.00
C GLY A 238 2.63 0.34 -6.27
N VAL A 239 1.34 0.15 -6.46
CA VAL A 239 0.74 -0.52 -7.61
C VAL A 239 -0.28 0.41 -8.25
N VAL A 240 -0.28 0.44 -9.58
CA VAL A 240 -1.30 1.18 -10.34
C VAL A 240 -2.63 0.43 -10.23
N LEU A 241 -3.61 1.07 -9.59
CA LEU A 241 -4.95 0.52 -9.39
C LEU A 241 -5.85 0.73 -10.61
N ARG A 242 -5.63 1.79 -11.40
CA ARG A 242 -6.43 2.08 -12.59
C ARG A 242 -5.73 3.08 -13.50
N GLY A 243 -5.93 2.91 -14.80
CA GLY A 243 -5.48 3.84 -15.81
C GLY A 243 -4.02 3.62 -16.18
N SER A 244 -3.39 4.65 -16.73
CA SER A 244 -2.02 4.60 -17.19
C SER A 244 -1.34 5.96 -17.09
N GLY A 245 -0.02 5.94 -17.09
CA GLY A 245 0.80 7.11 -16.92
C GLY A 245 2.28 6.83 -17.07
N THR A 246 3.08 7.70 -16.49
CA THR A 246 4.54 7.65 -16.53
C THR A 246 5.09 7.93 -15.13
N ILE A 247 6.12 7.19 -14.73
CA ILE A 247 6.89 7.47 -13.53
C ILE A 247 8.29 7.88 -13.96
N GLN A 248 8.72 9.05 -13.48
CA GLN A 248 10.07 9.54 -13.70
C GLN A 248 10.83 9.59 -12.40
N VAL A 249 12.08 9.12 -12.43
CA VAL A 249 13.00 9.12 -11.28
C VAL A 249 14.33 9.67 -11.75
N VAL A 250 14.97 10.45 -10.89
CA VAL A 250 16.23 11.14 -11.19
C VAL A 250 17.29 10.71 -10.17
N PHE A 251 18.53 10.55 -10.64
CA PHE A 251 19.67 10.35 -9.74
C PHE A 251 20.05 11.67 -9.05
N PRO A 252 20.76 11.63 -7.90
CA PRO A 252 21.20 12.83 -7.20
C PRO A 252 22.06 13.80 -8.04
N ASN A 253 22.72 13.30 -9.09
CA ASN A 253 23.52 14.09 -10.04
C ASN A 253 22.67 14.79 -11.12
N GLY A 254 21.35 14.60 -11.13
CA GLY A 254 20.42 15.16 -12.11
C GLY A 254 20.21 14.33 -13.37
N SER A 255 20.92 13.20 -13.57
CA SER A 255 20.68 12.33 -14.73
C SER A 255 19.40 11.51 -14.56
N ASN A 256 18.72 11.20 -15.66
CA ASN A 256 17.54 10.35 -15.62
C ASN A 256 17.91 8.95 -15.09
N ALA A 257 17.22 8.51 -14.04
CA ALA A 257 17.34 7.17 -13.49
C ALA A 257 16.28 6.24 -14.08
N MET A 258 15.07 6.76 -14.27
CA MET A 258 13.96 6.04 -14.88
C MET A 258 13.00 7.02 -15.56
N ASN A 259 12.45 6.61 -16.69
CA ASN A 259 11.29 7.22 -17.34
C ASN A 259 10.45 6.08 -17.93
N ALA A 260 9.51 5.56 -17.15
CA ALA A 260 8.81 4.32 -17.46
C ALA A 260 7.30 4.57 -17.59
N ALA A 261 6.71 4.05 -18.67
CA ALA A 261 5.26 3.96 -18.79
C ALA A 261 4.74 2.89 -17.82
N VAL A 262 3.61 3.18 -17.17
CA VAL A 262 2.95 2.27 -16.23
C VAL A 262 1.46 2.19 -16.53
N SER A 263 0.89 1.04 -16.23
CA SER A 263 -0.50 0.67 -16.45
C SER A 263 -1.02 -0.16 -15.28
N GLU A 264 -2.33 -0.39 -15.25
CA GLU A 264 -2.98 -1.17 -14.20
C GLU A 264 -2.27 -2.50 -13.89
N GLY A 265 -1.92 -2.71 -12.62
CA GLY A 265 -1.20 -3.88 -12.14
C GLY A 265 0.32 -3.73 -12.09
N ASP A 266 0.90 -2.72 -12.76
CA ASP A 266 2.33 -2.44 -12.66
C ASP A 266 2.69 -1.94 -11.26
N VAL A 267 3.84 -2.41 -10.77
CA VAL A 267 4.41 -2.06 -9.46
C VAL A 267 5.62 -1.16 -9.67
N PHE A 268 5.78 -0.17 -8.81
CA PHE A 268 6.94 0.72 -8.81
C PHE A 268 7.56 0.80 -7.41
N TRP A 269 8.87 1.09 -7.38
CA TRP A 269 9.67 1.19 -6.17
C TRP A 269 10.62 2.39 -6.28
N ILE A 270 10.49 3.35 -5.37
CA ILE A 270 11.19 4.62 -5.38
C ILE A 270 12.00 4.74 -4.09
N PRO A 271 13.33 4.60 -4.15
CA PRO A 271 14.17 4.71 -2.97
C PRO A 271 14.06 6.08 -2.30
N GLN A 272 14.23 6.09 -0.97
CA GLN A 272 14.33 7.32 -0.18
C GLN A 272 15.34 8.30 -0.80
N TYR A 273 15.03 9.60 -0.76
CA TYR A 273 15.80 10.72 -1.33
C TYR A 273 15.86 10.83 -2.86
N PHE A 274 15.40 9.85 -3.63
CA PHE A 274 15.39 9.98 -5.08
C PHE A 274 14.28 10.95 -5.50
N PRO A 275 14.56 12.03 -6.27
CA PRO A 275 13.53 12.87 -6.82
C PRO A 275 12.72 12.14 -7.89
N PHE A 276 11.40 12.29 -7.85
CA PHE A 276 10.49 11.59 -8.75
C PHE A 276 9.18 12.35 -8.95
N CYS A 277 8.45 11.97 -9.99
CA CYS A 277 7.07 12.38 -10.22
C CYS A 277 6.27 11.26 -10.89
N GLN A 278 4.95 11.31 -10.70
CA GLN A 278 3.98 10.42 -11.31
C GLN A 278 3.05 11.26 -12.18
N ILE A 279 2.94 10.87 -13.43
CA ILE A 279 2.25 11.63 -14.48
C ILE A 279 1.11 10.76 -15.00
N ALA A 280 -0.13 11.24 -14.93
CA ALA A 280 -1.24 10.57 -15.59
C ALA A 280 -1.19 10.84 -17.09
N SER A 281 -1.56 9.83 -17.89
CA SER A 281 -1.74 10.00 -19.33
C SER A 281 -2.76 11.09 -19.65
N SER A 282 -2.66 11.70 -20.84
CA SER A 282 -3.60 12.74 -21.28
C SER A 282 -5.01 12.20 -21.58
N GLY A 283 -5.15 10.90 -21.83
CA GLY A 283 -6.41 10.26 -22.21
C GLY A 283 -7.23 9.69 -21.04
N ALA A 284 -6.61 9.43 -19.88
CA ALA A 284 -7.28 8.78 -18.75
C ALA A 284 -6.68 9.18 -17.39
N PRO A 285 -7.48 9.20 -16.32
CA PRO A 285 -6.96 9.37 -14.96
C PRO A 285 -6.10 8.18 -14.55
N MET A 286 -5.18 8.41 -13.62
CA MET A 286 -4.33 7.38 -13.00
C MET A 286 -4.59 7.32 -11.50
N GLU A 287 -4.95 6.15 -10.99
CA GLU A 287 -5.11 5.89 -9.56
C GLU A 287 -4.09 4.84 -9.14
N PHE A 288 -3.35 5.09 -8.06
CA PHE A 288 -2.36 4.17 -7.53
C PHE A 288 -2.39 4.15 -6.01
N PHE A 289 -2.01 3.02 -5.44
CA PHE A 289 -1.98 2.76 -4.01
C PHE A 289 -0.63 2.17 -3.64
N GLY A 290 -0.11 2.51 -2.49
CA GLY A 290 1.16 1.97 -2.05
C GLY A 290 1.42 2.12 -0.57
N PHE A 291 2.65 1.78 -0.24
CA PHE A 291 3.20 1.75 1.10
C PHE A 291 4.50 2.54 1.15
N THR A 292 4.81 3.05 2.34
CA THR A 292 6.11 3.64 2.65
C THR A 292 6.83 2.79 3.67
N THR A 293 8.16 2.68 3.59
CA THR A 293 8.99 1.96 4.58
C THR A 293 9.15 2.72 5.91
N SER A 294 8.20 3.59 6.25
CA SER A 294 8.14 4.28 7.52
C SER A 294 6.68 4.52 7.88
N SER A 295 6.32 4.17 9.11
CA SER A 295 5.03 4.47 9.76
C SER A 295 4.98 5.91 10.26
N ARG A 296 6.10 6.64 10.26
CA ARG A 296 6.14 8.04 10.69
C ARG A 296 5.75 8.95 9.55
N ARG A 297 5.23 10.13 9.89
CA ARG A 297 4.88 11.16 8.93
C ARG A 297 6.05 11.53 8.01
N ASN A 298 5.93 11.21 6.73
CA ASN A 298 7.04 11.34 5.78
C ASN A 298 7.29 12.77 5.29
N HIS A 299 6.28 13.65 5.25
CA HIS A 299 6.39 15.03 4.75
C HIS A 299 7.14 15.16 3.40
N PRO A 300 6.54 14.72 2.27
CA PRO A 300 7.16 14.85 0.95
C PRO A 300 7.61 16.27 0.65
N GLN A 301 8.85 16.40 0.16
CA GLN A 301 9.43 17.70 -0.22
C GLN A 301 9.20 17.97 -1.71
N PHE A 302 8.17 18.74 -2.02
CA PHE A 302 7.89 19.18 -3.38
C PHE A 302 8.95 20.16 -3.88
N LEU A 303 9.49 19.93 -5.07
CA LEU A 303 10.54 20.73 -5.69
C LEU A 303 9.94 21.84 -6.55
N ILE A 304 8.81 21.57 -7.21
CA ILE A 304 8.09 22.51 -8.08
C ILE A 304 6.65 22.69 -7.58
N GLY A 305 6.09 23.89 -7.76
CA GLY A 305 4.71 24.22 -7.38
C GLY A 305 4.62 25.31 -6.31
N ALA A 306 3.40 25.63 -5.91
CA ALA A 306 3.13 26.78 -5.06
C ALA A 306 3.53 26.63 -3.59
N SER A 307 3.81 25.41 -3.15
CA SER A 307 4.30 25.06 -1.81
C SER A 307 5.67 24.39 -1.87
N SER A 308 6.45 24.64 -2.93
CA SER A 308 7.70 23.93 -3.19
C SER A 308 8.93 24.54 -2.52
N VAL A 309 9.97 23.73 -2.34
CA VAL A 309 11.28 24.16 -1.83
C VAL A 309 11.88 25.27 -2.70
N LEU A 310 11.81 25.15 -4.04
CA LEU A 310 12.28 26.21 -4.94
C LEU A 310 11.56 27.54 -4.71
N ARG A 311 10.26 27.51 -4.40
CA ARG A 311 9.51 28.72 -4.06
C ARG A 311 9.89 29.23 -2.68
N SER A 312 10.06 28.37 -1.68
CA SER A 312 10.44 28.79 -0.33
C SER A 312 11.85 29.38 -0.27
N MET A 313 12.78 28.85 -1.08
CA MET A 313 14.17 29.30 -1.19
C MET A 313 14.40 30.38 -2.26
N ARG A 314 13.33 30.94 -2.83
CA ARG A 314 13.46 32.01 -3.83
C ARG A 314 14.15 33.23 -3.19
N GLY A 315 15.26 33.66 -3.78
CA GLY A 315 16.08 34.75 -3.27
C GLY A 315 17.41 34.83 -4.02
N ARG A 316 18.22 35.82 -3.68
CA ARG A 316 19.52 36.09 -4.32
C ARG A 316 20.45 34.88 -4.37
N GLU A 317 20.46 34.04 -3.32
CA GLU A 317 21.33 32.87 -3.23
C GLU A 317 20.97 31.82 -4.29
N LEU A 318 19.68 31.50 -4.41
CA LEU A 318 19.18 30.57 -5.42
C LEU A 318 19.27 31.17 -6.83
N ALA A 319 19.03 32.47 -6.98
CA ALA A 319 19.17 33.17 -8.25
C ALA A 319 20.62 33.15 -8.75
N ALA A 320 21.59 33.37 -7.85
CA ALA A 320 23.01 33.24 -8.14
C ALA A 320 23.40 31.81 -8.52
N ALA A 321 22.84 30.80 -7.83
CA ALA A 321 23.07 29.39 -8.16
C ALA A 321 22.62 29.03 -9.58
N PHE A 322 21.48 29.57 -10.03
CA PHE A 322 20.99 29.42 -11.40
C PHE A 322 21.61 30.41 -12.40
N ARG A 323 22.45 31.35 -11.94
CA ARG A 323 23.00 32.46 -12.74
C ARG A 323 21.93 33.27 -13.49
N ILE A 324 20.84 33.59 -12.82
CA ILE A 324 19.76 34.44 -13.32
C ILE A 324 19.47 35.59 -12.36
N SER A 325 18.76 36.63 -12.81
CA SER A 325 18.31 37.69 -11.92
C SER A 325 17.25 37.19 -10.95
N GLU A 326 17.18 37.80 -9.76
CA GLU A 326 16.14 37.49 -8.76
C GLU A 326 14.74 37.67 -9.33
N GLU A 327 14.52 38.73 -10.13
CA GLU A 327 13.25 38.99 -10.81
C GLU A 327 12.87 37.89 -11.80
N ARG A 328 13.86 37.31 -12.50
CA ARG A 328 13.62 36.18 -13.42
C ARG A 328 13.31 34.91 -12.63
N LEU A 329 14.05 34.62 -11.55
CA LEU A 329 13.76 33.48 -10.68
C LEU A 329 12.36 33.60 -10.09
N GLU A 330 12.01 34.77 -9.54
CA GLU A 330 10.71 35.06 -8.93
C GLU A 330 9.57 34.78 -9.91
N ARG A 331 9.70 35.23 -11.17
CA ARG A 331 8.70 34.94 -12.22
C ARG A 331 8.59 33.44 -12.51
N LEU A 332 9.72 32.73 -12.62
CA LEU A 332 9.74 31.29 -12.93
C LEU A 332 9.09 30.47 -11.82
N VAL A 333 9.51 30.64 -10.56
CA VAL A 333 8.98 29.88 -9.43
C VAL A 333 7.53 30.26 -9.08
N LYS A 334 7.06 31.43 -9.51
CA LYS A 334 5.66 31.87 -9.38
C LYS A 334 4.75 31.50 -10.55
N ALA A 335 5.29 30.99 -11.66
CA ALA A 335 4.51 30.69 -12.87
C ALA A 335 3.46 29.58 -12.62
N GLN A 336 3.86 28.51 -11.93
CA GLN A 336 2.94 27.44 -11.51
C GLN A 336 2.18 27.87 -10.25
N ARG A 337 0.85 27.97 -10.31
CA ARG A 337 0.02 28.43 -9.19
C ARG A 337 -0.51 27.30 -8.31
N GLU A 338 -0.49 26.08 -8.82
CA GLU A 338 -0.94 24.89 -8.10
C GLU A 338 0.15 24.33 -7.19
N SER A 339 -0.29 23.62 -6.14
CA SER A 339 0.56 22.90 -5.19
C SER A 339 0.34 21.40 -5.33
N VAL A 340 1.33 20.58 -4.98
CA VAL A 340 1.26 19.11 -4.87
C VAL A 340 0.87 18.39 -6.16
N ILE A 341 -0.34 18.58 -6.70
CA ILE A 341 -0.80 18.02 -7.97
C ILE A 341 -0.90 19.15 -9.00
N LEU A 342 -0.15 19.04 -10.10
CA LEU A 342 0.00 20.09 -11.10
C LEU A 342 -0.66 19.70 -12.43
N PRO A 343 -1.20 20.66 -13.18
CA PRO A 343 -1.57 20.41 -14.58
C PRO A 343 -0.32 20.26 -15.43
N ILE A 344 -0.33 19.30 -16.35
CA ILE A 344 0.60 19.27 -17.47
C ILE A 344 -0.02 20.09 -18.59
N ARG A 345 0.51 21.28 -18.80
CA ARG A 345 0.21 22.04 -20.01
C ARG A 345 1.22 21.60 -21.06
N HIS A 346 0.74 20.97 -22.12
CA HIS A 346 1.54 20.91 -23.35
C HIS A 346 1.68 22.35 -23.83
N HIS A 347 2.79 22.99 -23.48
CA HIS A 347 3.30 24.04 -24.35
C HIS A 347 3.64 23.30 -25.64
N GLN A 348 2.89 23.57 -26.71
CA GLN A 348 3.33 23.24 -28.05
C GLN A 348 4.74 23.82 -28.16
N GLN A 349 5.75 22.96 -28.09
CA GLN A 349 7.03 23.31 -28.68
C GLN A 349 6.73 23.48 -30.16
N PRO A 350 7.17 24.57 -30.81
CA PRO A 350 7.26 24.54 -32.26
C PRO A 350 8.07 23.30 -32.63
N GLU A 351 7.64 22.60 -33.67
CA GLU A 351 8.35 21.47 -34.26
C GLU A 351 9.75 21.95 -34.68
N GLU A 352 10.73 21.75 -33.81
CA GLU A 352 12.17 21.77 -34.04
C GLU A 352 12.58 20.30 -33.84
N ASP A 353 13.09 19.49 -34.77
CA ASP A 353 13.66 19.72 -36.10
C ASP A 353 13.53 18.41 -36.91
N GLU A 354 12.88 18.44 -38.08
CA GLU A 354 13.12 17.44 -39.15
C GLU A 354 14.47 17.71 -39.85
N GLU A 355 15.10 18.87 -39.59
CA GLU A 355 16.41 19.26 -40.15
C GLU A 355 17.59 18.53 -39.48
N GLU A 356 17.50 18.12 -38.20
CA GLU A 356 18.57 17.36 -37.54
C GLU A 356 18.68 15.90 -38.06
N GLU A 357 17.56 15.28 -38.47
CA GLU A 357 17.58 13.94 -39.09
C GLU A 357 18.16 13.99 -40.52
N GLU A 358 17.93 15.06 -41.28
CA GLU A 358 18.53 15.24 -42.62
C GLU A 358 20.05 15.51 -42.55
N GLU A 359 20.53 16.31 -41.59
CA GLU A 359 21.97 16.54 -41.39
C GLU A 359 22.72 15.27 -40.95
N GLU A 360 22.14 14.44 -40.07
CA GLU A 360 22.75 13.16 -39.70
C GLU A 360 22.81 12.19 -40.89
N GLU A 361 21.78 12.16 -41.74
CA GLU A 361 21.77 11.31 -42.93
C GLU A 361 22.79 11.77 -44.00
N GLU A 362 23.00 13.07 -44.16
CA GLU A 362 24.04 13.62 -45.04
C GLU A 362 25.45 13.29 -44.55
N VAL A 363 25.70 13.45 -43.24
CA VAL A 363 27.00 13.12 -42.63
C VAL A 363 27.31 11.62 -42.73
N LEU A 364 26.29 10.76 -42.62
CA LEU A 364 26.42 9.31 -42.81
C LEU A 364 26.69 8.92 -44.27
N LYS A 365 26.10 9.62 -45.25
CA LYS A 365 26.37 9.42 -46.69
C LYS A 365 27.80 9.85 -47.07
N LEU A 366 28.28 10.98 -46.53
CA LEU A 366 29.66 11.45 -46.72
C LEU A 366 30.70 10.50 -46.14
N LYS A 367 30.45 9.91 -44.96
CA LYS A 367 31.37 8.92 -44.36
C LYS A 367 31.42 7.59 -45.12
N ARG A 368 30.33 7.19 -45.78
CA ARG A 368 30.27 5.96 -46.60
C ARG A 368 30.95 6.13 -47.97
N GLY A 369 30.99 7.35 -48.51
CA GLY A 369 31.68 7.65 -49.79
C GLY A 369 33.21 7.74 -49.70
N VAL A 370 33.78 7.80 -48.50
CA VAL A 370 35.25 7.93 -48.29
C VAL A 370 35.95 6.57 -48.16
N PHE A 371 35.20 5.47 -48.08
CA PHE A 371 35.72 4.10 -47.97
C PHE A 371 35.29 3.15 -49.11
N ALA A 372 34.95 3.68 -50.28
CA ALA A 372 34.67 2.91 -51.50
C ALA A 372 35.73 3.13 -52.57
#